data_AF-A0A2S9FH74-F1
#
_entry.id   AF-A0A2S9FH74-F1
#
_cell.length_a   1.000
_cell.length_b   1.000
_cell.length_c   1.000
_cell.angle_alpha   90.00
_cell.angle_beta   90.00
_cell.angle_gamma   90.00
#
_symmetry.space_group_name_H-M   'P 1'
#
loop_
_entity.id
_entity.type
_entity.pdbx_description
1 polymer ?
#
loop_
_entity_poly.entity_id
_entity_poly.type
_entity_poly.pdbx_seq_one_letter_code
_entity_poly.pdbx_strand_id
1 'polypeptide(L)'
;MTISQSIVDVRRADDRAKTKIAWLDSKHSFSFGGHYEPDNTHHGLLLVNNDDIVTPGSGFDTHPHRDMEIVTWVLRGSLVHQDSTGHSGVIYPGLAQRMSAGRGIMHSEKNDSWTLTGEQSHSEPVHFVQMWVVPDESGIAPGYQQLEIDDEQLRGKLVTIASGMPEHSDDAAITISNRYAALHGARLEAGQSVELPEAPYLHLFVP
;
A
#
# COMPACT_ATOMS: atom_id res chain seq x y z
N MET A 1 -16.31 34.48 3.91
CA MET A 1 -16.29 33.07 3.48
C MET A 1 -15.49 33.00 2.21
N THR A 2 -14.20 32.72 2.31
CA THR A 2 -13.35 32.40 1.16
C THR A 2 -13.69 30.96 0.79
N ILE A 3 -14.32 30.78 -0.37
CA ILE A 3 -14.49 29.46 -0.97
C ILE A 3 -13.09 29.00 -1.34
N SER A 4 -12.52 28.06 -0.58
CA SER A 4 -11.30 27.39 -0.99
C SER A 4 -11.62 26.64 -2.27
N GLN A 5 -11.04 27.05 -3.40
CA GLN A 5 -11.15 26.27 -4.63
C GLN A 5 -10.44 24.94 -4.40
N SER A 6 -11.16 23.83 -4.55
CA SER A 6 -10.55 22.50 -4.62
C SER A 6 -9.71 22.44 -5.88
N ILE A 7 -8.39 22.36 -5.72
CA ILE A 7 -7.46 22.15 -6.84
C ILE A 7 -7.34 20.64 -7.03
N VAL A 8 -7.73 20.14 -8.21
CA VAL A 8 -7.51 18.74 -8.60
C VAL A 8 -6.30 18.69 -9.52
N ASP A 9 -5.27 17.95 -9.11
CA ASP A 9 -4.11 17.60 -9.95
C ASP A 9 -4.26 16.16 -10.45
N VAL A 10 -4.05 15.93 -11.75
CA VAL A 10 -4.18 14.62 -12.39
C VAL A 10 -2.81 14.19 -12.91
N ARG A 11 -2.21 13.20 -12.24
CA ARG A 11 -0.95 12.57 -12.66
C ARG A 11 -1.23 11.25 -13.37
N ARG A 12 -0.96 11.17 -14.68
CA ARG A 12 -1.22 9.95 -15.45
C ARG A 12 -0.12 8.91 -15.18
N ALA A 13 -0.46 7.64 -15.36
CA ALA A 13 0.45 6.54 -15.10
C ALA A 13 1.77 6.63 -15.91
N ASP A 14 1.72 7.19 -17.12
CA ASP A 14 2.90 7.34 -17.97
C ASP A 14 3.82 8.49 -17.60
N ASP A 15 3.31 9.47 -16.85
CA ASP A 15 4.06 10.64 -16.38
C ASP A 15 4.80 10.36 -15.06
N ARG A 16 4.46 9.26 -14.38
CA ARG A 16 5.12 8.85 -13.13
C ARG A 16 6.57 8.43 -13.38
N ALA A 17 7.44 8.75 -12.42
CA ALA A 17 8.80 8.24 -12.40
C ALA A 17 8.78 6.70 -12.35
N LYS A 18 9.73 6.06 -13.02
CA LYS A 18 9.76 4.59 -13.17
C LYS A 18 11.11 4.03 -12.76
N THR A 19 11.09 2.94 -12.01
CA THR A 19 12.24 2.06 -11.83
C THR A 19 11.99 0.77 -12.58
N LYS A 20 12.78 0.52 -13.63
CA LYS A 20 12.67 -0.71 -14.43
C LYS A 20 14.01 -1.45 -14.44
N ILE A 21 14.02 -2.61 -13.80
CA ILE A 21 15.15 -3.54 -13.74
C ILE A 21 14.69 -4.94 -14.15
N ALA A 22 15.59 -5.92 -14.16
CA ALA A 22 15.30 -7.25 -14.71
C ALA A 22 14.05 -7.94 -14.12
N TRP A 23 13.76 -7.70 -12.82
CA TRP A 23 12.67 -8.35 -12.09
C TRP A 23 11.56 -7.40 -11.61
N LEU A 24 11.73 -6.08 -11.74
CA LEU A 24 10.81 -5.06 -11.22
C LEU A 24 10.46 -4.05 -12.31
N ASP A 25 9.16 -3.82 -12.50
CA ASP A 25 8.60 -2.64 -13.18
C ASP A 25 7.79 -1.86 -12.14
N SER A 26 8.33 -0.74 -11.67
CA SER A 26 7.76 0.07 -10.59
C SER A 26 7.47 1.49 -11.08
N LYS A 27 6.29 2.01 -10.77
CA LYS A 27 5.89 3.40 -11.05
C LYS A 27 5.61 4.14 -9.74
N HIS A 28 6.25 5.28 -9.55
CA HIS A 28 6.23 6.04 -8.31
C HIS A 28 5.33 7.26 -8.42
N SER A 29 4.37 7.43 -7.50
CA SER A 29 3.54 8.64 -7.46
C SER A 29 4.32 9.85 -6.91
N PHE A 30 5.30 9.60 -6.05
CA PHE A 30 6.13 10.61 -5.38
C PHE A 30 7.62 10.27 -5.56
N SER A 31 8.50 11.16 -5.09
CA SER A 31 9.94 10.93 -5.03
C SER A 31 10.26 9.62 -4.31
N PHE A 32 11.02 8.73 -4.97
CA PHE A 32 11.35 7.41 -4.43
C PHE A 32 12.66 6.87 -5.02
N GLY A 33 13.42 6.14 -4.20
CA GLY A 33 14.68 5.53 -4.60
C GLY A 33 15.69 6.58 -5.12
N GLY A 34 16.17 6.38 -6.35
CA GLY A 34 17.10 7.31 -7.00
C GLY A 34 16.45 8.51 -7.68
N HIS A 35 15.11 8.57 -7.72
CA HIS A 35 14.38 9.67 -8.34
C HIS A 35 13.93 10.69 -7.28
N TYR A 36 14.20 11.98 -7.56
CA TYR A 36 13.85 13.07 -6.67
C TYR A 36 13.22 14.23 -7.46
N GLU A 37 12.00 14.59 -7.09
CA GLU A 37 11.24 15.75 -7.56
C GLU A 37 10.88 16.57 -6.31
N PRO A 38 11.52 17.74 -6.08
CA PRO A 38 11.39 18.47 -4.81
C PRO A 38 9.95 18.91 -4.51
N ASP A 39 9.16 19.17 -5.55
CA ASP A 39 7.77 19.61 -5.44
C ASP A 39 6.77 18.43 -5.35
N ASN A 40 7.26 17.18 -5.38
CA ASN A 40 6.45 15.96 -5.37
C ASN A 40 7.08 14.88 -4.48
N THR A 41 7.38 15.23 -3.24
CA THR A 41 7.99 14.30 -2.28
C THR A 41 6.96 13.47 -1.50
N HIS A 42 5.72 13.96 -1.39
CA HIS A 42 4.61 13.33 -0.68
C HIS A 42 3.30 14.07 -0.98
N HIS A 43 2.17 13.49 -0.57
CA HIS A 43 0.87 14.16 -0.54
C HIS A 43 0.22 14.02 0.84
N GLY A 44 0.15 15.13 1.58
CA GLY A 44 -0.32 15.10 2.97
C GLY A 44 0.56 14.19 3.83
N LEU A 45 0.00 13.08 4.33
CA LEU A 45 0.74 12.09 5.13
C LEU A 45 1.22 10.88 4.32
N LEU A 46 0.84 10.79 3.03
CA LEU A 46 1.20 9.71 2.13
C LEU A 46 2.56 10.00 1.49
N LEU A 47 3.58 9.27 1.90
CA LEU A 47 4.95 9.46 1.43
C LEU A 47 5.27 8.63 0.19
N VAL A 48 4.69 7.43 0.10
CA VAL A 48 4.91 6.50 -1.00
C VAL A 48 3.55 5.98 -1.46
N ASN A 49 3.38 5.89 -2.78
CA ASN A 49 2.29 5.17 -3.43
C ASN A 49 2.87 4.59 -4.73
N ASN A 50 3.48 3.41 -4.60
CA ASN A 50 4.16 2.72 -5.68
C ASN A 50 3.26 1.65 -6.27
N ASP A 51 3.32 1.54 -7.59
CA ASP A 51 2.59 0.57 -8.41
C ASP A 51 3.63 -0.39 -9.01
N ASP A 52 3.71 -1.59 -8.43
CA ASP A 52 4.85 -2.50 -8.58
C ASP A 52 4.42 -3.81 -9.24
N ILE A 53 5.17 -4.22 -10.27
CA ILE A 53 5.07 -5.53 -10.89
C ILE A 53 6.39 -6.28 -10.69
N VAL A 54 6.33 -7.43 -10.01
CA VAL A 54 7.50 -8.25 -9.65
C VAL A 54 7.42 -9.62 -10.32
N THR A 55 8.49 -10.00 -11.01
CA THR A 55 8.59 -11.29 -11.70
C THR A 55 8.65 -12.47 -10.71
N PRO A 56 8.22 -13.68 -11.12
CA PRO A 56 8.28 -14.85 -10.25
C PRO A 56 9.67 -15.13 -9.68
N GLY A 57 9.73 -15.51 -8.41
CA GLY A 57 10.92 -15.98 -7.70
C GLY A 57 11.87 -14.85 -7.32
N SER A 58 11.46 -13.63 -7.58
CA SER A 58 12.21 -12.40 -7.30
C SER A 58 11.46 -11.55 -6.30
N GLY A 59 12.10 -10.47 -5.87
CA GLY A 59 11.48 -9.49 -4.99
C GLY A 59 12.53 -8.70 -4.25
N PHE A 60 12.08 -7.99 -3.25
CA PHE A 60 12.91 -7.18 -2.38
C PHE A 60 13.58 -8.07 -1.35
N ASP A 61 14.91 -8.14 -1.40
CA ASP A 61 15.71 -8.77 -0.36
C ASP A 61 15.57 -8.04 0.98
N THR A 62 16.02 -8.68 2.06
CA THR A 62 15.89 -8.15 3.41
C THR A 62 16.50 -6.75 3.55
N HIS A 63 15.67 -5.77 3.88
CA HIS A 63 16.05 -4.36 4.01
C HIS A 63 15.39 -3.69 5.23
N PRO A 64 15.98 -2.60 5.77
CA PRO A 64 15.46 -1.95 6.96
C PRO A 64 14.34 -0.95 6.65
N HIS A 65 13.41 -0.81 7.60
CA HIS A 65 12.53 0.35 7.75
C HIS A 65 12.52 0.83 9.20
N ARG A 66 12.14 2.09 9.41
CA ARG A 66 11.93 2.71 10.73
C ARG A 66 10.83 3.76 10.63
N ASP A 67 10.03 3.89 11.68
CA ASP A 67 9.01 4.94 11.84
C ASP A 67 8.13 5.10 10.59
N MET A 68 7.60 3.98 10.09
CA MET A 68 6.75 3.93 8.91
C MET A 68 5.64 2.89 9.08
N GLU A 69 4.44 3.24 8.66
CA GLU A 69 3.33 2.31 8.45
C GLU A 69 3.29 1.98 6.95
N ILE A 70 3.60 0.73 6.62
CA ILE A 70 3.63 0.23 5.24
C ILE A 70 2.40 -0.63 5.02
N VAL A 71 1.55 -0.22 4.09
CA VAL A 71 0.35 -0.95 3.68
C VAL A 71 0.56 -1.51 2.28
N THR A 72 0.27 -2.79 2.10
CA THR A 72 0.38 -3.47 0.80
C THR A 72 -1.01 -3.95 0.36
N TRP A 73 -1.35 -3.64 -0.90
CA TRP A 73 -2.58 -4.06 -1.54
C TRP A 73 -2.29 -4.76 -2.87
N VAL A 74 -2.48 -6.08 -2.91
CA VAL A 74 -2.21 -6.88 -4.11
C VAL A 74 -3.38 -6.80 -5.08
N LEU A 75 -3.09 -6.49 -6.34
CA LEU A 75 -4.06 -6.43 -7.43
C LEU A 75 -4.14 -7.75 -8.21
N ARG A 76 -3.01 -8.46 -8.35
CA ARG A 76 -2.91 -9.76 -9.01
C ARG A 76 -1.72 -10.55 -8.46
N GLY A 77 -1.85 -11.87 -8.39
CA GLY A 77 -0.76 -12.76 -7.95
C GLY A 77 -0.64 -12.83 -6.43
N SER A 78 0.58 -13.03 -5.92
CA SER A 78 0.84 -13.09 -4.48
C SER A 78 2.21 -12.53 -4.11
N LEU A 79 2.32 -11.99 -2.90
CA LEU A 79 3.56 -11.46 -2.33
C LEU A 79 3.79 -12.07 -0.95
N VAL A 80 4.95 -12.69 -0.75
CA VAL A 80 5.37 -13.22 0.54
C VAL A 80 6.09 -12.12 1.31
N HIS A 81 5.56 -11.81 2.48
CA HIS A 81 6.22 -10.96 3.48
C HIS A 81 6.94 -11.83 4.50
N GLN A 82 8.14 -11.44 4.90
CA GLN A 82 8.86 -12.01 6.05
C GLN A 82 9.62 -10.90 6.79
N ASP A 83 9.61 -10.92 8.13
CA ASP A 83 10.30 -9.92 8.93
C ASP A 83 11.12 -10.46 10.12
N SER A 84 11.96 -9.59 10.66
CA SER A 84 12.84 -9.86 11.80
C SER A 84 12.10 -10.07 13.13
N THR A 85 10.81 -9.79 13.19
CA THR A 85 9.97 -10.10 14.37
C THR A 85 9.35 -11.49 14.31
N GLY A 86 9.60 -12.22 13.21
CA GLY A 86 9.15 -13.60 13.02
C GLY A 86 7.81 -13.71 12.31
N HIS A 87 7.21 -12.61 11.84
CA HIS A 87 6.01 -12.72 11.01
C HIS A 87 6.38 -13.13 9.58
N SER A 88 5.56 -14.01 9.02
CA SER A 88 5.65 -14.48 7.64
C SER A 88 4.23 -14.69 7.13
N GLY A 89 3.91 -14.18 5.94
CA GLY A 89 2.56 -14.29 5.39
C GLY A 89 2.53 -14.11 3.88
N VAL A 90 1.51 -14.66 3.24
CA VAL A 90 1.24 -14.46 1.80
C VAL A 90 0.14 -13.43 1.67
N ILE A 91 0.38 -12.40 0.85
CA ILE A 91 -0.57 -11.33 0.52
C ILE A 91 -1.09 -11.60 -0.90
N TYR A 92 -2.40 -11.51 -1.10
CA TYR A 92 -3.09 -11.79 -2.37
C TYR A 92 -4.29 -10.85 -2.53
N PRO A 93 -4.93 -10.76 -3.71
CA PRO A 93 -6.08 -9.89 -3.91
C PRO A 93 -7.17 -10.12 -2.87
N GLY A 94 -7.62 -9.04 -2.23
CA GLY A 94 -8.60 -9.09 -1.13
C GLY A 94 -7.98 -9.17 0.27
N LEU A 95 -6.67 -9.42 0.41
CA LEU A 95 -5.99 -9.37 1.71
C LEU A 95 -5.36 -7.99 1.94
N ALA A 96 -5.83 -7.29 2.97
CA ALA A 96 -5.18 -6.09 3.47
C ALA A 96 -3.99 -6.48 4.35
N GLN A 97 -2.82 -5.89 4.12
CA GLN A 97 -1.63 -6.10 4.95
C GLN A 97 -1.04 -4.78 5.42
N ARG A 98 -0.62 -4.71 6.68
CA ARG A 98 0.18 -3.63 7.26
C ARG A 98 1.39 -4.16 8.02
N MET A 99 2.52 -3.48 7.85
CA MET A 99 3.69 -3.58 8.70
C MET A 99 3.99 -2.20 9.32
N SER A 100 4.02 -2.13 10.64
CA SER A 100 4.55 -0.99 11.39
C SER A 100 6.03 -1.21 11.65
N ALA A 101 6.89 -0.35 11.12
CA ALA A 101 8.32 -0.46 11.29
C ALA A 101 8.77 -0.04 12.71
N GLY A 102 8.10 0.94 13.32
CA GLY A 102 8.40 1.44 14.66
C GLY A 102 9.88 1.72 14.89
N ARG A 103 10.43 1.28 16.03
CA ARG A 103 11.86 1.44 16.38
C ARG A 103 12.85 0.84 15.37
N GLY A 104 12.39 -0.02 14.48
CA GLY A 104 13.15 -0.62 13.38
C GLY A 104 12.70 -2.05 13.10
N ILE A 105 12.59 -2.39 11.82
CA ILE A 105 12.30 -3.75 11.35
C ILE A 105 13.13 -4.04 10.10
N MET A 106 13.60 -5.29 9.97
CA MET A 106 14.16 -5.80 8.73
C MET A 106 13.11 -6.70 8.08
N HIS A 107 12.85 -6.54 6.79
CA HIS A 107 11.84 -7.35 6.10
C HIS A 107 12.19 -7.60 4.64
N SER A 108 11.59 -8.63 4.04
CA SER A 108 11.69 -8.96 2.63
C SER A 108 10.31 -9.24 2.04
N GLU A 109 10.15 -8.95 0.75
CA GLU A 109 8.89 -9.07 0.02
C GLU A 109 9.13 -9.74 -1.33
N LYS A 110 8.65 -10.98 -1.52
CA LYS A 110 9.02 -11.82 -2.66
C LYS A 110 7.82 -12.48 -3.34
N ASN A 111 7.85 -12.57 -4.67
CA ASN A 111 6.88 -13.35 -5.45
C ASN A 111 7.30 -14.82 -5.47
N ASP A 112 7.25 -15.48 -4.32
CA ASP A 112 7.75 -16.85 -4.16
C ASP A 112 6.87 -17.69 -3.23
N SER A 113 5.55 -17.47 -3.24
CA SER A 113 4.62 -18.14 -2.30
C SER A 113 4.68 -19.67 -2.32
N TRP A 114 5.15 -20.28 -3.41
CA TRP A 114 5.41 -21.72 -3.48
C TRP A 114 6.41 -22.22 -2.43
N THR A 115 7.32 -21.35 -1.96
CA THR A 115 8.25 -21.65 -0.87
C THR A 115 7.54 -21.90 0.46
N LEU A 116 6.30 -21.40 0.61
CA LEU A 116 5.45 -21.60 1.78
C LEU A 116 4.35 -22.65 1.55
N THR A 117 3.79 -22.73 0.34
CA THR A 117 2.67 -23.65 0.03
C THR A 117 3.11 -25.06 -0.36
N GLY A 118 4.38 -25.25 -0.72
CA GLY A 118 4.90 -26.55 -1.18
C GLY A 118 4.59 -26.86 -2.65
N GLU A 119 4.06 -25.90 -3.40
CA GLU A 119 3.94 -26.00 -4.85
C GLU A 119 5.33 -26.02 -5.51
N GLN A 120 5.43 -26.60 -6.72
CA GLN A 120 6.74 -26.73 -7.39
C GLN A 120 7.27 -25.40 -7.93
N SER A 121 6.39 -24.52 -8.42
CA SER A 121 6.73 -23.19 -8.93
C SER A 121 5.48 -22.40 -9.28
N HIS A 122 5.57 -21.07 -9.28
CA HIS A 122 4.59 -20.15 -9.86
C HIS A 122 5.25 -19.36 -11.00
N SER A 123 4.51 -19.11 -12.11
CA SER A 123 5.04 -18.40 -13.29
C SER A 123 4.46 -17.01 -13.49
N GLU A 124 3.47 -16.59 -12.70
CA GLU A 124 2.82 -15.30 -12.89
C GLU A 124 3.51 -14.20 -12.08
N PRO A 125 3.67 -12.99 -12.64
CA PRO A 125 4.10 -11.85 -11.87
C PRO A 125 3.04 -11.46 -10.84
N VAL A 126 3.49 -10.88 -9.73
CA VAL A 126 2.62 -10.19 -8.77
C VAL A 126 2.55 -8.72 -9.14
N HIS A 127 1.36 -8.14 -9.05
CA HIS A 127 1.10 -6.72 -9.26
C HIS A 127 0.43 -6.18 -8.01
N PHE A 128 1.00 -5.16 -7.39
CA PHE A 128 0.53 -4.62 -6.12
C PHE A 128 0.81 -3.12 -5.99
N VAL A 129 0.08 -2.49 -5.07
CA VAL A 129 0.31 -1.10 -4.66
C VAL A 129 0.86 -1.11 -3.24
N GLN A 130 1.94 -0.37 -3.01
CA GLN A 130 2.51 -0.17 -1.68
C GLN A 130 2.40 1.30 -1.26
N MET A 131 1.82 1.53 -0.09
CA MET A 131 1.55 2.87 0.44
C MET A 131 2.23 3.05 1.78
N TRP A 132 2.94 4.17 1.95
CA TRP A 132 3.66 4.47 3.19
C TRP A 132 3.12 5.73 3.84
N VAL A 133 2.82 5.62 5.13
CA VAL A 133 2.33 6.71 5.97
C VAL A 133 3.20 6.79 7.22
N VAL A 134 3.53 8.00 7.66
CA VAL A 134 4.26 8.20 8.92
C VAL A 134 3.35 7.90 10.13
N PRO A 135 3.85 7.25 11.19
CA PRO A 135 3.10 7.14 12.43
C PRO A 135 3.04 8.51 13.15
N ASP A 136 2.04 8.70 14.01
CA ASP A 136 1.91 9.90 14.87
C ASP A 136 3.07 10.01 15.86
N GLU A 137 3.61 8.86 16.29
CA GLU A 137 4.68 8.75 17.26
C GLU A 137 5.85 7.96 16.68
N SER A 138 7.06 8.50 16.81
CA SER A 138 8.29 7.78 16.49
C SER A 138 8.62 6.77 17.60
N GLY A 139 9.24 5.67 17.22
CA GLY A 139 9.76 4.69 18.15
C GLY A 139 8.68 3.83 18.82
N ILE A 140 7.52 3.67 18.18
CA ILE A 140 6.52 2.66 18.56
C ILE A 140 7.09 1.23 18.42
N ALA A 141 6.43 0.26 19.03
CA ALA A 141 6.79 -1.14 18.81
C ALA A 141 6.53 -1.53 17.34
N PRO A 142 7.42 -2.31 16.71
CA PRO A 142 7.10 -2.92 15.42
C PRO A 142 5.83 -3.78 15.54
N GLY A 143 5.07 -3.86 14.45
CA GLY A 143 3.79 -4.57 14.43
C GLY A 143 3.42 -5.04 13.05
N TYR A 144 2.54 -6.04 13.00
CA TYR A 144 2.09 -6.65 11.76
C TYR A 144 0.60 -6.99 11.85
N GLN A 145 -0.14 -6.73 10.78
CA GLN A 145 -1.53 -7.14 10.65
C GLN A 145 -1.82 -7.58 9.22
N GLN A 146 -2.68 -8.59 9.11
CA GLN A 146 -3.32 -9.01 7.87
C GLN A 146 -4.78 -9.31 8.14
N LEU A 147 -5.66 -8.93 7.22
CA LEU A 147 -7.07 -9.30 7.27
C LEU A 147 -7.62 -9.49 5.85
N GLU A 148 -8.39 -10.56 5.65
CA GLU A 148 -9.15 -10.76 4.43
C GLU A 148 -10.37 -9.84 4.41
N ILE A 149 -10.57 -9.19 3.27
CA ILE A 149 -11.76 -8.43 2.93
C ILE A 149 -12.47 -9.21 1.83
N ASP A 150 -13.73 -9.59 2.11
CA ASP A 150 -14.56 -10.26 1.11
C ASP A 150 -14.70 -9.38 -0.13
N ASP A 151 -14.47 -9.97 -1.30
CA ASP A 151 -14.63 -9.32 -2.60
C ASP A 151 -15.99 -8.64 -2.75
N GLU A 152 -17.07 -9.23 -2.20
CA GLU A 152 -18.41 -8.65 -2.24
C GLU A 152 -18.51 -7.36 -1.42
N GLN A 153 -17.70 -7.23 -0.36
CA GLN A 153 -17.63 -5.99 0.40
C GLN A 153 -17.00 -4.86 -0.43
N LEU A 154 -16.12 -5.16 -1.38
CA LEU A 154 -15.48 -4.14 -2.20
C LEU A 154 -16.33 -3.70 -3.40
N ARG A 155 -17.37 -4.45 -3.77
CA ARG A 155 -18.16 -4.15 -4.98
C ARG A 155 -19.05 -2.92 -4.80
N GLY A 156 -18.85 -1.93 -5.67
CA GLY A 156 -19.74 -0.76 -5.78
C GLY A 156 -19.77 0.16 -4.55
N LYS A 157 -18.93 -0.09 -3.52
CA LYS A 157 -18.87 0.71 -2.30
C LYS A 157 -17.43 0.88 -1.82
N LEU A 158 -17.21 1.98 -1.10
CA LEU A 158 -15.93 2.33 -0.53
C LEU A 158 -15.78 1.65 0.84
N VAL A 159 -14.75 0.81 1.01
CA VAL A 159 -14.43 0.10 2.25
C VAL A 159 -13.19 0.69 2.88
N THR A 160 -13.18 0.87 4.20
CA THR A 160 -11.99 1.30 4.95
C THR A 160 -11.02 0.12 5.11
N ILE A 161 -9.98 0.11 4.27
CA ILE A 161 -8.96 -0.93 4.27
C ILE A 161 -8.04 -0.76 5.48
N ALA A 162 -7.45 0.42 5.65
CA ALA A 162 -6.55 0.71 6.74
C ALA A 162 -6.87 2.08 7.36
N SER A 163 -6.88 2.21 8.68
CA SER A 163 -7.11 3.52 9.32
C SER A 163 -6.51 3.58 10.71
N GLY A 164 -6.05 4.77 11.10
CA GLY A 164 -5.81 5.10 12.51
C GLY A 164 -6.83 6.10 13.06
N MET A 165 -7.74 6.60 12.22
CA MET A 165 -8.74 7.60 12.59
C MET A 165 -9.77 6.99 13.57
N PRO A 166 -10.11 7.69 14.68
CA PRO A 166 -11.05 7.18 15.68
C PRO A 166 -12.43 6.83 15.12
N GLU A 167 -12.93 7.56 14.13
CA GLU A 167 -14.24 7.25 13.52
C GLU A 167 -14.29 5.92 12.76
N HIS A 168 -13.14 5.32 12.44
CA HIS A 168 -13.04 4.04 11.74
C HIS A 168 -12.60 2.88 12.64
N SER A 169 -12.57 3.06 13.97
CA SER A 169 -12.00 2.07 14.90
C SER A 169 -12.69 0.71 14.82
N ASP A 170 -13.97 0.69 14.47
CA ASP A 170 -14.80 -0.52 14.42
C ASP A 170 -14.99 -1.07 13.00
N ASP A 171 -14.56 -0.31 11.97
CA ASP A 171 -14.86 -0.59 10.56
C ASP A 171 -13.61 -0.87 9.71
N ALA A 172 -12.42 -0.44 10.15
CA ALA A 172 -11.19 -0.64 9.38
C ALA A 172 -10.71 -2.09 9.43
N ALA A 173 -10.33 -2.65 8.27
CA ALA A 173 -9.80 -4.02 8.21
C ALA A 173 -8.47 -4.18 8.96
N ILE A 174 -7.58 -3.18 8.84
CA ILE A 174 -6.32 -3.12 9.58
C ILE A 174 -6.09 -1.72 10.15
N THR A 175 -5.31 -1.63 11.22
CA THR A 175 -5.00 -0.37 11.89
C THR A 175 -3.67 0.17 11.43
N ILE A 176 -3.58 1.48 11.19
CA ILE A 176 -2.30 2.20 11.07
C ILE A 176 -2.13 3.15 12.27
N SER A 177 -0.90 3.40 12.67
CA SER A 177 -0.55 4.22 13.83
C SER A 177 -0.55 5.72 13.52
N ASN A 178 -1.55 6.19 12.76
CA ASN A 178 -1.73 7.60 12.41
C ASN A 178 -3.20 7.98 12.47
N ARG A 179 -3.58 8.84 13.43
CA ARG A 179 -4.98 9.20 13.70
C ARG A 179 -5.61 10.18 12.72
N TYR A 180 -4.88 10.54 11.66
CA TYR A 180 -5.31 11.49 10.64
C TYR A 180 -5.32 10.89 9.23
N ALA A 181 -5.08 9.59 9.10
CA ALA A 181 -5.00 8.91 7.82
C ALA A 181 -5.91 7.67 7.76
N ALA A 182 -6.54 7.51 6.61
CA ALA A 182 -7.28 6.31 6.23
C ALA A 182 -7.00 5.98 4.76
N LEU A 183 -6.91 4.69 4.47
CA LEU A 183 -6.90 4.11 3.14
C LEU A 183 -8.24 3.42 2.92
N HIS A 184 -8.88 3.78 1.81
CA HIS A 184 -10.11 3.15 1.37
C HIS A 184 -9.93 2.47 0.01
N GLY A 185 -10.75 1.46 -0.27
CA GLY A 185 -10.77 0.79 -1.57
C GLY A 185 -12.17 0.40 -2.02
N ALA A 186 -12.36 0.36 -3.33
CA ALA A 186 -13.59 -0.05 -3.99
C ALA A 186 -13.26 -0.75 -5.31
N ARG A 187 -14.13 -1.66 -5.73
CA ARG A 187 -14.14 -2.28 -7.06
C ARG A 187 -15.42 -1.86 -7.77
N LEU A 188 -15.28 -1.09 -8.84
CA LEU A 188 -16.41 -0.53 -9.58
C LEU A 188 -16.57 -1.19 -10.94
N GLU A 189 -17.81 -1.50 -11.29
CA GLU A 189 -18.19 -1.86 -12.65
C GLU A 189 -18.53 -0.61 -13.48
N ALA A 190 -18.59 -0.76 -14.80
CA ALA A 190 -18.92 0.33 -15.70
C ALA A 190 -20.29 0.96 -15.34
N GLY A 191 -20.30 2.28 -15.13
CA GLY A 191 -21.50 3.02 -14.74
C GLY A 191 -21.75 3.13 -13.23
N GLN A 192 -20.95 2.45 -12.40
CA GLN A 192 -20.96 2.66 -10.95
C GLN A 192 -20.10 3.86 -10.54
N SER A 193 -20.44 4.43 -9.39
CA SER A 193 -19.69 5.53 -8.77
C SER A 193 -19.72 5.38 -7.26
N VAL A 194 -18.68 5.89 -6.60
CA VAL A 194 -18.64 6.09 -5.14
C VAL A 194 -18.35 7.56 -4.86
N GLU A 195 -18.87 8.04 -3.75
CA GLU A 195 -18.49 9.35 -3.20
C GLU A 195 -17.18 9.18 -2.42
N LEU A 196 -16.23 10.07 -2.66
CA LEU A 196 -14.95 10.08 -1.95
C LEU A 196 -15.11 10.89 -0.64
N PRO A 197 -14.40 10.50 0.43
CA PRO A 197 -14.46 11.25 1.69
C PRO A 197 -13.88 12.66 1.52
N GLU A 198 -14.40 13.60 2.28
CA GLU A 198 -13.80 14.93 2.38
C GLU A 198 -12.52 14.86 3.23
N ALA A 199 -11.41 15.32 2.68
CA ALA A 199 -10.15 15.43 3.39
C ALA A 199 -9.36 16.65 2.89
N PRO A 200 -8.55 17.31 3.73
CA PRO A 200 -7.64 18.38 3.29
C PRO A 200 -6.65 17.91 2.21
N TYR A 201 -6.30 16.61 2.24
CA TYR A 201 -5.43 15.93 1.28
C TYR A 201 -6.12 14.63 0.88
N LEU A 202 -6.55 14.53 -0.37
CA LEU A 202 -7.23 13.35 -0.91
C LEU A 202 -6.44 12.85 -2.13
N HIS A 203 -5.87 11.66 -2.01
CA HIS A 203 -5.17 10.99 -3.10
C HIS A 203 -6.03 9.85 -3.65
N LEU A 204 -6.41 9.96 -4.93
CA LEU A 204 -7.13 8.90 -5.65
C LEU A 204 -6.15 8.15 -6.56
N PHE A 205 -6.00 6.85 -6.34
CA PHE A 205 -5.25 5.97 -7.22
C PHE A 205 -6.21 5.07 -8.01
N VAL A 206 -6.08 5.09 -9.34
CA VAL A 206 -6.81 4.20 -10.25
C VAL A 206 -5.77 3.33 -10.96
N PRO A 207 -5.72 2.01 -10.69
CA PRO A 207 -4.72 1.09 -11.25
C PRO A 207 -4.92 0.82 -12.74
#